data_AF-A0A142XIC8-F1
#
_entry.id   AF-A0A142XIC8-F1
#
_cell.length_a   1.000
_cell.length_b   1.000
_cell.length_c   1.000
_cell.angle_alpha   90.00
_cell.angle_beta   90.00
_cell.angle_gamma   90.00
#
_symmetry.space_group_name_H-M   'P 1'
#
loop_
_entity.id
_entity.type
_entity.pdbx_description
1 polymer ?
#
loop_
_entity_poly.entity_id
_entity_poly.type
_entity_poly.pdbx_seq_one_letter_code
_entity_poly.pdbx_strand_id
1 'polypeptide(L)'
;MPKTFIFEELDDRTREYLTAVRENEGVGSPGVFVHTTDALPGCGCIAGPIIIITTLLLTLTTWLGIIYNDPIGVAFLQTAGLLVGSWLLFAKFRGRGAKNAGTWVYVDPLFMYEAYREQVTVTRVDDVVDANYTHNYDSNGNYQNSVVNVMLGGRRSASVTLKHEGRAEHMVTFLNYLAWARSPEGGARGEIEPADLGGLARYVAKNGDEPKDAEGNVNLRLIELDITEVPDEPAREGHSLPALLPYVFIFLGSVMCFVVMAFVINPVVRDDALYDLVTKETSPPSLEPRFLRAYLVDSRNTLHRKQVLEKLARFYDPAITHVQKNAADRRLGQGMADVLKGLSTADQPVVSLRVTETRSPAGKAGSKGTRENALRTQFADGVNTTFAAQSWGQPIQLPAGFVATETLPPIGHQLIAFVEPPDDAKAVHFDIAYAVEDVANGQFQVVVNVTLRANIEDPAEVSGQFKISGAFNEAELDGTGIIRIKDELIRNLIGTPGFVGVPGGGLVVPQPVLP
;
A
#
# COMPACT_ATOMS: atom_id res chain seq x y z
N MET A 1 -46.07 -26.76 -6.56
CA MET A 1 -44.72 -26.57 -6.00
C MET A 1 -44.30 -25.15 -6.30
N PRO A 2 -43.58 -24.49 -5.39
CA PRO A 2 -43.04 -23.14 -5.63
C PRO A 2 -42.16 -23.14 -6.89
N LYS A 3 -42.32 -22.13 -7.74
CA LYS A 3 -41.48 -21.88 -8.92
C LYS A 3 -40.75 -20.56 -8.70
N THR A 4 -39.42 -20.55 -8.82
CA THR A 4 -38.63 -19.32 -8.72
C THR A 4 -38.28 -18.80 -10.11
N PHE A 5 -38.43 -17.49 -10.29
CA PHE A 5 -38.16 -16.76 -11.52
C PHE A 5 -37.20 -15.62 -11.23
N ILE A 6 -36.35 -15.26 -12.20
CA ILE A 6 -35.75 -13.92 -12.21
C ILE A 6 -36.85 -12.96 -12.66
N PHE A 7 -36.98 -11.79 -12.02
CA PHE A 7 -38.05 -10.84 -12.29
C PHE A 7 -38.12 -10.40 -13.77
N GLU A 8 -36.96 -10.32 -14.43
CA GLU A 8 -36.86 -10.05 -15.86
C GLU A 8 -37.33 -11.20 -16.75
N GLU A 9 -37.33 -12.44 -16.25
CA GLU A 9 -37.76 -13.62 -17.01
C GLU A 9 -39.28 -13.79 -17.00
N LEU A 10 -39.99 -13.18 -16.06
CA LEU A 10 -41.45 -13.19 -16.02
C LEU A 10 -42.02 -12.58 -17.29
N ASP A 11 -43.14 -13.14 -17.76
CA ASP A 11 -43.95 -12.57 -18.83
C ASP A 11 -44.35 -11.11 -18.52
N ASP A 12 -44.52 -10.33 -19.58
CA ASP A 12 -44.70 -8.87 -19.47
C ASP A 12 -45.93 -8.52 -18.62
N ARG A 13 -47.02 -9.30 -18.74
CA ARG A 13 -48.27 -9.08 -17.99
C ARG A 13 -48.08 -9.31 -16.49
N THR A 14 -47.47 -10.43 -16.08
CA THR A 14 -47.16 -10.70 -14.67
C THR A 14 -46.18 -9.66 -14.13
N ARG A 15 -45.17 -9.28 -14.91
CA ARG A 15 -44.17 -8.28 -14.49
C ARG A 15 -44.79 -6.91 -14.28
N GLU A 16 -45.66 -6.46 -15.18
CA GLU A 16 -46.41 -5.20 -15.05
C GLU A 16 -47.35 -5.23 -13.85
N TYR A 17 -48.09 -6.32 -13.68
CA TYR A 17 -48.96 -6.54 -12.52
C TYR A 17 -48.19 -6.42 -11.19
N LEU A 18 -47.09 -7.16 -11.03
CA LEU A 18 -46.27 -7.11 -9.80
C LEU A 18 -45.56 -5.76 -9.62
N THR A 19 -45.21 -5.08 -10.70
CA THR A 19 -44.66 -3.72 -10.65
C THR A 19 -45.70 -2.73 -10.12
N ALA A 20 -46.93 -2.79 -10.62
CA ALA A 20 -48.04 -1.94 -10.15
C ALA A 20 -48.38 -2.22 -8.68
N VAL A 21 -48.44 -3.49 -8.27
CA VAL A 21 -48.66 -3.87 -6.87
C VAL A 21 -47.57 -3.29 -5.97
N ARG A 22 -46.30 -3.37 -6.40
CA ARG A 22 -45.17 -2.83 -5.64
C ARG A 22 -45.22 -1.31 -5.54
N GLU A 23 -45.44 -0.61 -6.65
CA GLU A 23 -45.45 0.86 -6.70
C GLU A 23 -46.58 1.46 -5.85
N ASN A 24 -47.71 0.76 -5.78
CA ASN A 24 -48.84 1.15 -4.93
C ASN A 24 -48.78 0.54 -3.52
N GLU A 25 -47.73 -0.19 -3.15
CA GLU A 25 -47.62 -0.92 -1.87
C GLU A 25 -48.86 -1.78 -1.55
N GLY A 26 -49.44 -2.38 -2.60
CA GLY A 26 -50.67 -3.17 -2.58
C GLY A 26 -51.98 -2.38 -2.42
N VAL A 27 -51.95 -1.04 -2.36
CA VAL A 27 -53.14 -0.20 -2.47
C VAL A 27 -53.82 -0.45 -3.83
N GLY A 28 -55.16 -0.53 -3.86
CA GLY A 28 -55.90 -0.87 -5.08
C GLY A 28 -55.72 -2.28 -5.65
N SER A 29 -54.83 -3.11 -5.08
CA SER A 29 -54.60 -4.48 -5.57
C SER A 29 -55.57 -5.51 -4.94
N PRO A 30 -55.89 -6.62 -5.64
CA PRO A 30 -56.79 -7.66 -5.14
C PRO A 30 -56.11 -8.64 -4.16
N GLY A 31 -55.27 -8.13 -3.25
CA GLY A 31 -54.47 -8.98 -2.37
C GLY A 31 -53.84 -8.27 -1.17
N VAL A 32 -53.08 -9.02 -0.35
CA VAL A 32 -52.36 -8.48 0.81
C VAL A 32 -50.88 -8.34 0.50
N PHE A 33 -50.40 -7.11 0.48
CA PHE A 33 -48.98 -6.75 0.32
C PHE A 33 -48.32 -6.46 1.66
N VAL A 34 -47.09 -6.96 1.81
CA VAL A 34 -46.23 -6.76 2.97
C VAL A 34 -44.81 -6.45 2.52
N HIS A 35 -44.38 -5.21 2.74
CA HIS A 35 -42.99 -4.82 2.47
C HIS A 35 -42.05 -5.50 3.48
N THR A 36 -40.91 -6.01 3.00
CA THR A 36 -39.88 -6.57 3.87
C THR A 36 -38.59 -5.76 3.73
N THR A 37 -37.88 -5.53 4.83
CA THR A 37 -36.66 -4.73 4.82
C THR A 37 -35.42 -5.63 4.76
N ASP A 38 -34.59 -5.42 3.74
CA ASP A 38 -33.20 -5.90 3.71
C ASP A 38 -32.28 -4.76 4.21
N ALA A 39 -31.76 -4.90 5.42
CA ALA A 39 -30.89 -3.89 6.02
C ALA A 39 -29.44 -3.98 5.50
N LEU A 40 -29.05 -5.12 4.91
CA LEU A 40 -27.67 -5.40 4.53
C LEU A 40 -27.09 -4.42 3.49
N PRO A 41 -27.84 -3.97 2.46
CA PRO A 41 -27.34 -2.99 1.50
C PRO A 41 -27.06 -1.62 2.13
N GLY A 42 -27.83 -1.24 3.15
CA GLY A 42 -27.63 0.02 3.89
C GLY A 42 -26.32 0.02 4.68
N CYS A 43 -26.03 -1.07 5.40
CA CYS A 43 -24.76 -1.26 6.09
C CYS A 43 -23.56 -1.22 5.11
N GLY A 44 -23.71 -1.80 3.92
CA GLY A 44 -22.69 -1.77 2.87
C GLY A 44 -22.26 -0.36 2.45
N CYS A 45 -23.20 0.60 2.34
CA CYS A 45 -22.87 1.99 2.00
C CYS A 45 -22.02 2.71 3.05
N ILE A 46 -22.07 2.29 4.30
CA ILE A 46 -21.26 2.87 5.39
C ILE A 46 -19.93 2.12 5.49
N ALA A 47 -19.99 0.78 5.48
CA ALA A 47 -18.80 -0.06 5.61
C ALA A 47 -17.84 0.09 4.41
N GLY A 48 -18.37 0.29 3.20
CA GLY A 48 -17.57 0.43 1.98
C GLY A 48 -16.55 1.58 2.04
N PRO A 49 -16.99 2.84 2.26
CA PRO A 49 -16.10 3.98 2.44
C PRO A 49 -15.10 3.79 3.59
N ILE A 50 -15.51 3.20 4.71
CA ILE A 50 -14.62 2.93 5.84
C ILE A 50 -13.49 1.99 5.40
N ILE A 51 -13.81 0.87 4.73
CA ILE A 51 -12.80 -0.09 4.24
C ILE A 51 -11.84 0.60 3.26
N ILE A 52 -12.35 1.41 2.33
CA ILE A 52 -11.52 2.15 1.38
C ILE A 52 -10.57 3.09 2.12
N ILE A 53 -11.11 3.96 2.97
CA ILE A 53 -10.33 4.98 3.67
C ILE A 53 -9.30 4.33 4.58
N THR A 54 -9.69 3.34 5.38
CA THR A 54 -8.77 2.62 6.26
C THR A 54 -7.68 1.92 5.46
N THR A 55 -8.00 1.25 4.35
CA THR A 55 -6.99 0.58 3.52
C THR A 55 -6.00 1.60 2.94
N LEU A 56 -6.48 2.69 2.35
CA LEU A 56 -5.63 3.72 1.76
C LEU A 56 -4.79 4.43 2.83
N LEU A 57 -5.36 4.76 3.99
CA LEU A 57 -4.61 5.35 5.10
C LEU A 57 -3.52 4.39 5.57
N LEU A 58 -3.80 3.11 5.80
CA LEU A 58 -2.81 2.15 6.29
C LEU A 58 -1.68 1.90 5.28
N THR A 59 -1.97 1.98 3.98
CA THR A 59 -1.02 1.63 2.92
C THR A 59 -0.22 2.83 2.37
N LEU A 60 -0.80 4.03 2.37
CA LEU A 60 -0.15 5.26 1.88
C LEU A 60 0.54 6.06 2.98
N THR A 61 0.24 5.80 4.26
CA THR A 61 0.94 6.48 5.36
C THR A 61 2.28 5.83 5.65
N THR A 62 3.30 6.67 5.84
CA THR A 62 4.67 6.23 6.13
C THR A 62 4.86 5.68 7.54
N TRP A 63 3.93 5.96 8.47
CA TRP A 63 4.07 5.63 9.90
C TRP A 63 4.13 4.12 10.21
N LEU A 64 3.56 3.26 9.35
CA LEU A 64 3.54 1.80 9.53
C LEU A 64 4.69 1.12 8.78
N GLY A 65 5.45 1.88 7.98
CA GLY A 65 6.55 1.36 7.18
C GLY A 65 6.16 0.35 6.08
N ILE A 66 4.86 0.10 5.88
CA ILE A 66 4.35 -0.90 4.92
C ILE A 66 4.81 -0.60 3.49
N ILE A 67 4.86 0.69 3.13
CA ILE A 67 5.23 1.14 1.78
C ILE A 67 6.70 0.89 1.41
N TYR A 68 7.58 0.67 2.38
CA TYR A 68 9.02 0.53 2.12
C TYR A 68 9.40 -0.85 1.59
N ASN A 69 8.69 -1.90 1.98
CA ASN A 69 9.13 -3.28 1.80
C ASN A 69 8.72 -3.90 0.45
N ASP A 70 7.47 -3.74 0.04
CA ASP A 70 6.96 -4.36 -1.19
C ASP A 70 5.86 -3.52 -1.86
N PRO A 71 6.19 -2.68 -2.86
CA PRO A 71 5.21 -1.84 -3.54
C PRO A 71 4.13 -2.66 -4.29
N ILE A 72 4.45 -3.88 -4.71
CA ILE A 72 3.51 -4.77 -5.41
C ILE A 72 2.52 -5.38 -4.43
N GLY A 73 3.01 -5.93 -3.31
CA GLY A 73 2.16 -6.44 -2.23
C GLY A 73 1.21 -5.37 -1.69
N VAL A 74 1.70 -4.14 -1.53
CA VAL A 74 0.87 -2.99 -1.14
C VAL A 74 -0.20 -2.66 -2.18
N ALA A 75 0.15 -2.70 -3.47
CA ALA A 75 -0.81 -2.47 -4.54
C ALA A 75 -1.92 -3.52 -4.57
N PHE A 76 -1.61 -4.80 -4.31
CA PHE A 76 -2.62 -5.85 -4.17
C PHE A 76 -3.58 -5.57 -3.01
N LEU A 77 -3.07 -5.17 -1.85
CA LEU A 77 -3.89 -4.85 -0.69
C LEU A 77 -4.80 -3.64 -0.95
N GLN A 78 -4.26 -2.58 -1.56
CA GLN A 78 -5.04 -1.40 -1.98
C GLN A 78 -6.14 -1.78 -2.96
N THR A 79 -5.81 -2.59 -3.97
CA THR A 79 -6.77 -3.06 -4.96
C THR A 79 -7.88 -3.88 -4.30
N ALA A 80 -7.53 -4.81 -3.40
CA ALA A 80 -8.51 -5.60 -2.66
C ALA A 80 -9.44 -4.73 -1.81
N GLY A 81 -8.89 -3.77 -1.06
CA GLY A 81 -9.69 -2.85 -0.24
C GLY A 81 -10.60 -1.95 -1.08
N LEU A 82 -10.12 -1.44 -2.22
CA LEU A 82 -10.92 -0.67 -3.15
C LEU A 82 -12.04 -1.51 -3.77
N LEU A 83 -11.77 -2.73 -4.20
CA LEU A 83 -12.79 -3.60 -4.79
C LEU A 83 -13.87 -3.99 -3.79
N VAL A 84 -13.49 -4.48 -2.62
CA VAL A 84 -14.45 -4.86 -1.57
C VAL A 84 -15.23 -3.63 -1.12
N GLY A 85 -14.55 -2.51 -0.89
CA GLY A 85 -15.19 -1.28 -0.44
C GLY A 85 -16.14 -0.69 -1.49
N SER A 86 -15.74 -0.65 -2.77
CA SER A 86 -16.61 -0.22 -3.86
C SER A 86 -17.79 -1.18 -4.05
N TRP A 87 -17.58 -2.50 -3.97
CA TRP A 87 -18.65 -3.49 -4.08
C TRP A 87 -19.74 -3.30 -3.02
N LEU A 88 -19.32 -3.01 -1.78
CA LEU A 88 -20.22 -2.70 -0.67
C LEU A 88 -20.91 -1.34 -0.84
N LEU A 89 -20.19 -0.32 -1.30
CA LEU A 89 -20.75 1.01 -1.60
C LEU A 89 -21.86 0.93 -2.66
N PHE A 90 -21.64 0.14 -3.71
CA PHE A 90 -22.59 -0.05 -4.80
C PHE A 90 -23.71 -1.05 -4.47
N ALA A 91 -23.67 -1.75 -3.33
CA ALA A 91 -24.71 -2.74 -2.96
C ALA A 91 -26.11 -2.13 -2.90
N LYS A 92 -26.25 -0.90 -2.36
CA LYS A 92 -27.54 -0.20 -2.30
C LYS A 92 -28.05 0.25 -3.67
N PHE A 93 -27.14 0.60 -4.59
CA PHE A 93 -27.50 1.05 -5.94
C PHE A 93 -27.89 -0.12 -6.85
N ARG A 94 -27.29 -1.29 -6.66
CA ARG A 94 -27.72 -2.54 -7.31
C ARG A 94 -29.18 -2.89 -7.01
N GLY A 95 -29.70 -2.45 -5.86
CA GLY A 95 -31.09 -2.62 -5.48
C GLY A 95 -32.13 -1.74 -6.21
N ARG A 96 -31.70 -0.71 -6.96
CA ARG A 96 -32.57 0.40 -7.40
C ARG A 96 -32.90 0.47 -8.90
N GLY A 97 -32.78 -0.63 -9.63
CA GLY A 97 -33.17 -0.70 -11.05
C GLY A 97 -34.60 -1.21 -11.27
N ALA A 98 -35.21 -0.86 -12.41
CA ALA A 98 -36.48 -1.45 -12.87
C ALA A 98 -36.44 -2.98 -12.99
N LYS A 99 -35.23 -3.54 -13.05
CA LYS A 99 -34.90 -4.97 -13.14
C LYS A 99 -35.00 -5.69 -11.78
N ASN A 100 -35.10 -4.96 -10.68
CA ASN A 100 -35.17 -5.50 -9.33
C ASN A 100 -36.64 -5.60 -8.92
N ALA A 101 -37.10 -6.76 -8.42
CA ALA A 101 -38.46 -6.91 -7.90
C ALA A 101 -38.62 -6.14 -6.58
N GLY A 102 -37.54 -6.00 -5.80
CA GLY A 102 -37.57 -5.48 -4.43
C GLY A 102 -37.62 -6.63 -3.42
N THR A 103 -37.92 -6.31 -2.15
CA THR A 103 -38.06 -7.33 -1.11
C THR A 103 -39.44 -7.21 -0.45
N TRP A 104 -40.37 -8.09 -0.79
CA TRP A 104 -41.74 -8.04 -0.31
C TRP A 104 -42.44 -9.38 -0.49
N VAL A 105 -43.58 -9.53 0.19
CA VAL A 105 -44.47 -10.68 0.06
C VAL A 105 -45.83 -10.15 -0.35
N TYR A 106 -46.42 -10.75 -1.37
CA TYR A 106 -47.74 -10.41 -1.86
C TYR A 106 -48.55 -11.70 -2.04
N VAL A 107 -49.79 -11.69 -1.58
CA VAL A 107 -50.71 -12.81 -1.78
C VAL A 107 -51.93 -12.27 -2.50
N ASP A 108 -52.16 -12.78 -3.70
CA ASP A 108 -53.37 -12.59 -4.49
C ASP A 108 -54.25 -13.86 -4.39
N PRO A 109 -55.41 -13.90 -5.06
CA PRO A 109 -56.33 -15.03 -5.01
C PRO A 109 -55.74 -16.35 -5.53
N LEU A 110 -54.84 -16.29 -6.50
CA LEU A 110 -54.30 -17.45 -7.22
C LEU A 110 -52.89 -17.82 -6.73
N PHE A 111 -52.08 -16.83 -6.35
CA PHE A 111 -50.66 -16.98 -6.06
C PHE A 111 -50.19 -16.16 -4.86
N MET A 112 -49.22 -16.73 -4.15
CA MET A 112 -48.34 -16.04 -3.22
C MET A 112 -46.99 -15.81 -3.90
N TYR A 113 -46.58 -14.55 -3.98
CA TYR A 113 -45.32 -14.08 -4.52
C TYR A 113 -44.41 -13.63 -3.38
N GLU A 114 -43.24 -14.25 -3.29
CA GLU A 114 -42.15 -13.82 -2.42
C GLU A 114 -41.05 -13.22 -3.29
N ALA A 115 -40.97 -11.89 -3.30
CA ALA A 115 -39.91 -11.17 -3.98
C ALA A 115 -38.71 -10.99 -3.05
N TYR A 116 -37.54 -11.45 -3.49
CA TYR A 116 -36.25 -11.21 -2.85
C TYR A 116 -35.25 -10.70 -3.90
N ARG A 117 -35.04 -9.39 -3.91
CA ARG A 117 -34.17 -8.68 -4.85
C ARG A 117 -34.63 -8.92 -6.30
N GLU A 118 -33.84 -9.63 -7.09
CA GLU A 118 -34.13 -9.91 -8.50
C GLU A 118 -34.95 -11.19 -8.69
N GLN A 119 -35.24 -11.93 -7.62
CA GLN A 119 -35.96 -13.20 -7.69
C GLN A 119 -37.38 -13.06 -7.17
N VAL A 120 -38.31 -13.74 -7.82
CA VAL A 120 -39.69 -13.89 -7.35
C VAL A 120 -40.00 -15.39 -7.27
N THR A 121 -40.32 -15.86 -6.07
CA THR A 121 -40.81 -17.23 -5.85
C THR A 121 -42.32 -17.19 -5.84
N VAL A 122 -42.94 -17.92 -6.76
CA VAL A 122 -44.39 -17.99 -6.90
C VAL A 122 -44.89 -19.34 -6.38
N THR A 123 -45.83 -19.27 -5.44
CA THR A 123 -46.50 -20.43 -4.85
C THR A 123 -47.98 -20.32 -5.15
N ARG A 124 -48.56 -21.33 -5.80
CA ARG A 124 -50.01 -21.42 -5.99
C ARG A 124 -50.74 -21.52 -4.65
N VAL A 125 -51.79 -20.72 -4.49
CA VAL A 125 -52.68 -20.70 -3.32
C VAL A 125 -54.15 -20.94 -3.71
N ASP A 126 -54.40 -21.37 -4.94
CA ASP A 126 -55.74 -21.72 -5.41
C ASP A 126 -56.37 -22.89 -4.64
N ASP A 127 -55.54 -23.76 -4.05
CA ASP A 127 -55.93 -24.89 -3.22
C ASP A 127 -55.58 -24.73 -1.72
N VAL A 128 -55.56 -23.50 -1.22
CA VAL A 128 -55.36 -23.24 0.21
C VAL A 128 -56.48 -23.87 1.05
N VAL A 129 -56.08 -24.57 2.13
CA VAL A 129 -56.98 -25.27 3.05
C VAL A 129 -57.11 -24.50 4.36
N ASP A 130 -55.97 -24.04 4.89
CA ASP A 130 -55.89 -23.30 6.15
C ASP A 130 -54.59 -22.49 6.18
N ALA A 131 -54.58 -21.42 6.94
CA ALA A 131 -53.42 -20.61 7.22
C ALA A 131 -53.40 -20.24 8.71
N ASN A 132 -52.21 -20.28 9.31
CA ASN A 132 -51.98 -19.84 10.68
C ASN A 132 -50.71 -18.99 10.75
N TYR A 133 -50.56 -18.26 11.85
CA TYR A 133 -49.35 -17.49 12.11
C TYR A 133 -48.83 -17.75 13.52
N THR A 134 -47.53 -17.51 13.71
CA THR A 134 -46.88 -17.48 15.03
C THR A 134 -46.08 -16.19 15.15
N HIS A 135 -46.42 -15.36 16.13
CA HIS A 135 -45.66 -14.15 16.46
C HIS A 135 -44.45 -14.51 17.31
N ASN A 136 -43.30 -13.96 16.95
CA ASN A 136 -42.06 -14.08 17.71
C ASN A 136 -41.74 -12.72 18.35
N TYR A 137 -41.53 -12.74 19.67
CA TYR A 137 -41.09 -11.59 20.45
C TYR A 137 -39.72 -11.88 21.06
N ASP A 138 -38.90 -10.85 21.22
CA ASP A 138 -37.63 -10.96 21.92
C ASP A 138 -37.82 -11.16 23.44
N SER A 139 -36.72 -11.35 24.19
CA SER A 139 -36.76 -11.49 25.65
C SER A 139 -37.31 -10.27 26.38
N ASN A 140 -37.43 -9.12 25.70
CA ASN A 140 -37.93 -7.86 26.25
C ASN A 140 -39.38 -7.59 25.82
N GLY A 141 -40.03 -8.51 25.10
CA GLY A 141 -41.40 -8.37 24.61
C GLY A 141 -41.53 -7.53 23.34
N ASN A 142 -40.43 -7.16 22.67
CA ASN A 142 -40.50 -6.45 21.40
C ASN A 142 -40.80 -7.43 20.27
N TYR A 143 -41.77 -7.08 19.43
CA TYR A 143 -42.10 -7.85 18.23
C TYR A 143 -40.90 -7.94 17.28
N GLN A 144 -40.55 -9.16 16.84
CA GLN A 144 -39.47 -9.40 15.88
C GLN A 144 -40.02 -9.72 14.48
N ASN A 145 -40.85 -10.75 14.38
CA ASN A 145 -41.45 -11.20 13.13
C ASN A 145 -42.66 -12.12 13.40
N SER A 146 -43.39 -12.44 12.35
CA SER A 146 -44.44 -13.45 12.32
C SER A 146 -44.11 -14.48 11.26
N VAL A 147 -44.26 -15.75 11.60
CA VAL A 147 -44.15 -16.84 10.63
C VAL A 147 -45.56 -17.26 10.25
N VAL A 148 -45.95 -17.02 9.00
CA VAL A 148 -47.24 -17.45 8.43
C VAL A 148 -47.04 -18.80 7.76
N ASN A 149 -47.77 -19.82 8.22
CA ASN A 149 -47.78 -21.14 7.60
C ASN A 149 -49.09 -21.34 6.84
N VAL A 150 -48.98 -21.64 5.56
CA VAL A 150 -50.07 -21.87 4.64
C VAL A 150 -50.13 -23.36 4.33
N MET A 151 -51.23 -24.01 4.71
CA MET A 151 -51.53 -25.39 4.36
C MET A 151 -52.26 -25.43 3.01
N LEU A 152 -51.66 -26.10 2.04
CA LEU A 152 -52.17 -26.28 0.69
C LEU A 152 -52.66 -27.71 0.51
N GLY A 153 -53.53 -27.91 -0.47
CA GLY A 153 -54.02 -29.22 -0.88
C GLY A 153 -52.91 -30.24 -1.11
N GLY A 154 -53.19 -31.51 -0.76
CA GLY A 154 -52.25 -32.62 -0.92
C GLY A 154 -51.10 -32.65 0.09
N ARG A 155 -51.32 -32.17 1.33
CA ARG A 155 -50.32 -32.10 2.42
C ARG A 155 -49.09 -31.24 2.10
N ARG A 156 -49.25 -30.26 1.22
CA ARG A 156 -48.21 -29.29 0.90
C ARG A 156 -48.31 -28.13 1.89
N SER A 157 -47.18 -27.53 2.26
CA SER A 157 -47.17 -26.33 3.10
C SER A 157 -46.16 -25.34 2.56
N ALA A 158 -46.50 -24.06 2.66
CA ALA A 158 -45.58 -22.95 2.44
C ALA A 158 -45.47 -22.13 3.72
N SER A 159 -44.32 -21.54 3.99
CA SER A 159 -44.11 -20.71 5.17
C SER A 159 -43.40 -19.43 4.76
N VAL A 160 -43.85 -18.29 5.28
CA VAL A 160 -43.28 -16.98 4.99
C VAL A 160 -43.11 -16.17 6.26
N THR A 161 -41.99 -15.45 6.38
CA THR A 161 -41.67 -14.65 7.57
C THR A 161 -41.89 -13.16 7.29
N LEU A 162 -42.75 -12.52 8.09
CA LEU A 162 -43.19 -11.14 7.92
C LEU A 162 -42.76 -10.28 9.12
N LYS A 163 -42.19 -9.09 8.86
CA LYS A 163 -41.77 -8.15 9.91
C LYS A 163 -42.86 -7.18 10.35
N HIS A 164 -44.13 -7.48 10.08
CA HIS A 164 -45.25 -6.62 10.44
C HIS A 164 -46.41 -7.46 10.99
N GLU A 165 -46.73 -7.26 12.27
CA GLU A 165 -47.69 -8.05 13.04
C GLU A 165 -49.09 -8.04 12.38
N GLY A 166 -49.77 -6.89 12.35
CA GLY A 166 -51.13 -6.81 11.80
C GLY A 166 -51.25 -7.19 10.31
N ARG A 167 -50.19 -7.04 9.51
CA ARG A 167 -50.20 -7.47 8.10
C ARG A 167 -50.11 -8.99 7.98
N ALA A 168 -49.44 -9.67 8.91
CA ALA A 168 -49.44 -11.13 8.97
C ALA A 168 -50.81 -11.68 9.36
N GLU A 169 -51.48 -11.03 10.31
CA GLU A 169 -52.86 -11.36 10.68
C GLU A 169 -53.81 -11.17 9.50
N HIS A 170 -53.75 -10.03 8.81
CA HIS A 170 -54.55 -9.78 7.61
C HIS A 170 -54.27 -10.80 6.51
N MET A 171 -53.02 -11.22 6.32
CA MET A 171 -52.67 -12.23 5.31
C MET A 171 -53.28 -13.60 5.64
N VAL A 172 -53.29 -14.00 6.92
CA VAL A 172 -53.92 -15.24 7.36
C VAL A 172 -55.44 -15.16 7.23
N THR A 173 -56.07 -14.06 7.65
CA THR A 173 -57.52 -13.86 7.46
C THR A 173 -57.90 -13.89 5.98
N PHE A 174 -57.09 -13.25 5.12
CA PHE A 174 -57.26 -13.27 3.67
C PHE A 174 -57.22 -14.69 3.11
N LEU A 175 -56.18 -15.47 3.44
CA LEU A 175 -56.00 -16.84 2.97
C LEU A 175 -57.11 -17.78 3.47
N ASN A 176 -57.52 -17.63 4.73
CA ASN A 176 -58.61 -18.43 5.30
C ASN A 176 -59.96 -18.08 4.70
N TYR A 177 -60.20 -16.80 4.35
CA TYR A 177 -61.40 -16.41 3.62
C TYR A 177 -61.42 -17.03 2.21
N LEU A 178 -60.28 -17.04 1.50
CA LEU A 178 -60.18 -17.73 0.20
C LEU A 178 -60.42 -19.23 0.31
N ALA A 179 -59.88 -19.88 1.34
CA ALA A 179 -60.10 -21.30 1.62
C ALA A 179 -61.59 -21.60 1.84
N TRP A 180 -62.26 -20.78 2.66
CA TRP A 180 -63.70 -20.90 2.91
C TRP A 180 -64.53 -20.63 1.65
N ALA A 181 -64.27 -19.54 0.93
CA ALA A 181 -65.03 -19.12 -0.24
C ALA A 181 -65.00 -20.19 -1.36
N ARG A 182 -63.87 -20.90 -1.51
CA ARG A 182 -63.69 -21.99 -2.48
C ARG A 182 -64.17 -23.35 -1.98
N SER A 183 -64.45 -23.48 -0.70
CA SER A 183 -65.02 -24.69 -0.13
C SER A 183 -66.50 -24.84 -0.54
N PRO A 184 -67.10 -26.05 -0.39
CA PRO A 184 -68.54 -26.23 -0.62
C PRO A 184 -69.43 -25.30 0.23
N GLU A 185 -68.93 -24.77 1.35
CA GLU A 185 -69.67 -23.86 2.24
C GLU A 185 -69.71 -22.42 1.72
N GLY A 186 -68.76 -22.02 0.87
CA GLY A 186 -68.70 -20.67 0.29
C GLY A 186 -69.78 -20.41 -0.77
N GLY A 187 -70.37 -21.46 -1.35
CA GLY A 187 -71.43 -21.35 -2.35
C GLY A 187 -71.03 -20.44 -3.52
N ALA A 188 -71.87 -19.44 -3.84
CA ALA A 188 -71.64 -18.50 -4.93
C ALA A 188 -70.34 -17.66 -4.80
N ARG A 189 -69.70 -17.61 -3.63
CA ARG A 189 -68.46 -16.84 -3.43
C ARG A 189 -67.28 -17.48 -4.17
N GLY A 190 -67.30 -18.80 -4.35
CA GLY A 190 -66.27 -19.52 -5.09
C GLY A 190 -66.33 -19.32 -6.61
N GLU A 191 -67.43 -18.77 -7.13
CA GLU A 191 -67.64 -18.51 -8.56
C GLU A 191 -67.29 -17.06 -8.97
N ILE A 192 -66.91 -16.21 -8.02
CA ILE A 192 -66.52 -14.82 -8.27
C ILE A 192 -65.18 -14.79 -9.02
N GLU A 193 -65.05 -13.88 -10.00
CA GLU A 193 -63.80 -13.66 -10.72
C GLU A 193 -62.63 -13.39 -9.75
N PRO A 194 -61.41 -13.88 -10.04
CA PRO A 194 -60.30 -13.82 -9.10
C PRO A 194 -60.06 -12.42 -8.53
N ALA A 195 -60.00 -11.38 -9.36
CA ALA A 195 -59.75 -10.01 -8.91
C ALA A 195 -60.78 -9.53 -7.87
N ASP A 196 -62.07 -9.75 -8.15
CA ASP A 196 -63.16 -9.35 -7.25
C ASP A 196 -63.17 -10.18 -5.96
N LEU A 197 -62.91 -11.49 -6.05
CA LEU A 197 -62.77 -12.35 -4.87
C LEU A 197 -61.60 -11.91 -3.99
N GLY A 198 -60.48 -11.52 -4.60
CA GLY A 198 -59.32 -10.95 -3.90
C GLY A 198 -59.63 -9.61 -3.24
N GLY A 199 -60.33 -8.73 -3.93
CA GLY A 199 -60.82 -7.48 -3.35
C GLY A 199 -61.73 -7.71 -2.14
N LEU A 200 -62.64 -8.69 -2.24
CA LEU A 200 -63.56 -9.07 -1.18
C LEU A 200 -62.82 -9.66 0.03
N ALA A 201 -61.93 -10.63 -0.20
CA ALA A 201 -61.11 -11.23 0.84
C ALA A 201 -60.23 -10.20 1.55
N ARG A 202 -59.67 -9.23 0.80
CA ARG A 202 -58.88 -8.13 1.35
C ARG A 202 -59.75 -7.19 2.20
N TYR A 203 -60.99 -6.93 1.79
CA TYR A 203 -61.94 -6.13 2.57
C TYR A 203 -62.26 -6.82 3.90
N VAL A 204 -62.56 -8.13 3.87
CA VAL A 204 -62.83 -8.94 5.08
C VAL A 204 -61.61 -8.96 5.99
N ALA A 205 -60.40 -9.17 5.44
CA ALA A 205 -59.18 -9.16 6.22
C ALA A 205 -58.93 -7.83 6.94
N LYS A 206 -59.37 -6.70 6.37
CA LYS A 206 -59.21 -5.35 6.94
C LYS A 206 -60.33 -4.97 7.92
N ASN A 207 -61.57 -5.36 7.64
CA ASN A 207 -62.76 -4.86 8.34
C ASN A 207 -63.44 -5.92 9.22
N GLY A 208 -63.06 -7.20 9.10
CA GLY A 208 -63.63 -8.32 9.85
C GLY A 208 -64.90 -8.92 9.24
N ASP A 209 -65.61 -8.19 8.38
CA ASP A 209 -66.89 -8.59 7.79
C ASP A 209 -66.97 -8.31 6.28
N GLU A 210 -67.88 -9.00 5.59
CA GLU A 210 -68.19 -8.75 4.17
C GLU A 210 -68.87 -7.37 3.98
N PRO A 211 -68.57 -6.64 2.90
CA PRO A 211 -69.25 -5.38 2.58
C PRO A 211 -70.69 -5.68 2.15
N LYS A 212 -71.67 -5.26 2.95
CA LYS A 212 -73.09 -5.50 2.68
C LYS A 212 -73.82 -4.22 2.24
N ASP A 213 -74.76 -4.35 1.30
CA ASP A 213 -75.71 -3.29 0.96
C ASP A 213 -76.82 -3.16 2.02
N ALA A 214 -77.78 -2.25 1.80
CA ALA A 214 -78.90 -2.02 2.70
C ALA A 214 -79.81 -3.26 2.84
N GLU A 215 -79.79 -4.13 1.83
CA GLU A 215 -80.54 -5.37 1.75
C GLU A 215 -79.78 -6.58 2.34
N GLY A 216 -78.53 -6.39 2.79
CA GLY A 216 -77.69 -7.41 3.40
C GLY A 216 -76.94 -8.31 2.41
N ASN A 217 -76.96 -7.99 1.11
CA ASN A 217 -76.21 -8.70 0.08
C ASN A 217 -74.79 -8.14 -0.06
N VAL A 218 -73.87 -8.98 -0.54
CA VAL A 218 -72.48 -8.55 -0.77
C VAL A 218 -72.42 -7.50 -1.88
N ASN A 219 -71.91 -6.31 -1.57
CA ASN A 219 -71.80 -5.21 -2.50
C ASN A 219 -70.34 -4.99 -2.93
N LEU A 220 -69.97 -5.57 -4.08
CA LEU A 220 -68.63 -5.44 -4.65
C LEU A 220 -68.28 -4.00 -5.06
N ARG A 221 -69.26 -3.10 -5.24
CA ARG A 221 -68.99 -1.69 -5.60
C ARG A 221 -68.36 -0.90 -4.46
N LEU A 222 -68.41 -1.40 -3.22
CA LEU A 222 -67.72 -0.82 -2.08
C LEU A 222 -66.23 -1.18 -2.04
N ILE A 223 -65.78 -2.04 -2.96
CA ILE A 223 -64.39 -2.47 -3.10
C ILE A 223 -63.78 -1.68 -4.26
N GLU A 224 -62.93 -0.71 -3.92
CA GLU A 224 -62.17 0.06 -4.91
C GLU A 224 -60.90 -0.73 -5.29
N LEU A 225 -60.90 -1.29 -6.50
CA LEU A 225 -59.74 -1.95 -7.11
C LEU A 225 -59.21 -1.10 -8.27
N ASP A 226 -57.92 -0.77 -8.21
CA ASP A 226 -57.19 -0.15 -9.31
C ASP A 226 -56.68 -1.20 -10.30
N ILE A 227 -56.49 -2.44 -9.83
CA ILE A 227 -56.06 -3.58 -10.64
C ILE A 227 -57.22 -4.57 -10.74
N THR A 228 -57.87 -4.61 -11.91
CA THR A 228 -59.07 -5.41 -12.16
C THR A 228 -58.80 -6.78 -12.78
N GLU A 229 -57.54 -7.08 -13.12
CA GLU A 229 -57.17 -8.32 -13.78
C GLU A 229 -55.98 -8.97 -13.07
N VAL A 230 -56.12 -10.25 -12.72
CA VAL A 230 -55.05 -11.07 -12.15
C VAL A 230 -54.48 -11.96 -13.26
N PRO A 231 -53.15 -12.11 -13.42
CA PRO A 231 -52.57 -13.05 -14.36
C PRO A 231 -52.90 -14.52 -14.00
N ASP A 232 -53.25 -15.34 -14.99
CA ASP A 232 -53.69 -16.72 -14.76
C ASP A 232 -52.55 -17.68 -14.35
N GLU A 233 -51.39 -17.58 -15.01
CA GLU A 233 -50.17 -18.31 -14.61
C GLU A 233 -48.91 -17.52 -15.03
N PRO A 234 -47.93 -17.32 -14.13
CA PRO A 234 -46.66 -16.71 -14.48
C PRO A 234 -45.85 -17.60 -15.44
N ALA A 235 -45.41 -17.03 -16.56
CA ALA A 235 -44.61 -17.72 -17.57
C ALA A 235 -43.18 -17.15 -17.67
N ARG A 236 -42.26 -17.95 -18.25
CA ARG A 236 -40.90 -17.49 -18.58
C ARG A 236 -40.85 -17.05 -20.04
N GLU A 237 -40.97 -15.75 -20.30
CA GLU A 237 -40.90 -15.19 -21.66
C GLU A 237 -39.71 -14.23 -21.85
N GLY A 238 -39.22 -13.62 -20.76
CA GLY A 238 -38.11 -12.68 -20.82
C GLY A 238 -36.72 -13.34 -20.88
N HIS A 239 -35.74 -12.54 -21.25
CA HIS A 239 -34.32 -12.92 -21.23
C HIS A 239 -33.55 -12.01 -20.27
N SER A 240 -32.94 -12.61 -19.25
CA SER A 240 -31.98 -11.90 -18.40
C SER A 240 -30.66 -11.72 -19.16
N LEU A 241 -30.01 -10.56 -18.99
CA LEU A 241 -28.65 -10.37 -19.52
C LEU A 241 -27.70 -11.41 -18.89
N PRO A 242 -26.66 -11.86 -19.61
CA PRO A 242 -25.71 -12.82 -19.06
C PRO A 242 -25.10 -12.27 -17.77
N ALA A 243 -25.27 -13.01 -16.66
CA ALA A 243 -24.77 -12.61 -15.35
C ALA A 243 -23.24 -12.36 -15.31
N LEU A 244 -22.49 -12.80 -16.33
CA LEU A 244 -21.04 -12.68 -16.43
C LEU A 244 -20.55 -11.24 -16.70
N LEU A 245 -21.33 -10.42 -17.42
CA LEU A 245 -20.85 -9.14 -17.95
C LEU A 245 -20.39 -8.13 -16.87
N PRO A 246 -21.10 -7.95 -15.73
CA PRO A 246 -20.60 -7.14 -14.63
C PRO A 246 -19.27 -7.63 -14.05
N TYR A 247 -19.05 -8.95 -13.98
CA TYR A 247 -17.80 -9.51 -13.46
C TYR A 247 -16.60 -9.24 -14.39
N VAL A 248 -16.82 -9.19 -15.71
CA VAL A 248 -15.78 -8.80 -16.67
C VAL A 248 -15.34 -7.34 -16.42
N PHE A 249 -16.30 -6.43 -16.25
CA PHE A 249 -15.97 -5.03 -15.94
C PHE A 249 -15.25 -4.87 -14.60
N ILE A 250 -15.69 -5.61 -13.57
CA ILE A 250 -15.01 -5.62 -12.27
C ILE A 250 -13.59 -6.13 -12.42
N PHE A 251 -13.37 -7.21 -13.15
CA PHE A 251 -12.03 -7.76 -13.39
C PHE A 251 -11.12 -6.76 -14.13
N LEU A 252 -11.58 -6.18 -15.23
CA LEU A 252 -10.80 -5.18 -15.97
C LEU A 252 -10.50 -3.94 -15.11
N GLY A 253 -11.48 -3.45 -14.36
CA GLY A 253 -11.29 -2.36 -13.40
C GLY A 253 -10.28 -2.71 -12.30
N SER A 254 -10.29 -3.95 -11.81
CA SER A 254 -9.34 -4.46 -10.81
C SER A 254 -7.92 -4.45 -11.34
N VAL A 255 -7.71 -4.97 -12.55
CA VAL A 255 -6.40 -5.02 -13.20
C VAL A 255 -5.88 -3.60 -13.45
N MET A 256 -6.73 -2.70 -13.96
CA MET A 256 -6.36 -1.31 -14.18
C MET A 256 -5.99 -0.60 -12.87
N CYS A 257 -6.80 -0.78 -11.81
CA CYS A 257 -6.52 -0.22 -10.50
C CYS A 257 -5.19 -0.72 -9.93
N PHE A 258 -4.93 -2.02 -10.03
CA PHE A 258 -3.67 -2.63 -9.61
C PHE A 258 -2.47 -2.04 -10.36
N VAL A 259 -2.54 -1.94 -11.69
CA VAL A 259 -1.45 -1.39 -12.51
C VAL A 259 -1.17 0.06 -12.14
N VAL A 260 -2.21 0.89 -11.96
CA VAL A 260 -2.05 2.29 -11.55
C VAL A 260 -1.42 2.38 -10.16
N MET A 261 -1.87 1.58 -9.19
CA MET A 261 -1.30 1.59 -7.84
C MET A 261 0.15 1.10 -7.83
N ALA A 262 0.45 -0.02 -8.50
CA ALA A 262 1.76 -0.67 -8.47
C ALA A 262 2.85 0.12 -9.21
N PHE A 263 2.50 0.77 -10.33
CA PHE A 263 3.50 1.37 -11.22
C PHE A 263 3.46 2.91 -11.26
N VAL A 264 2.37 3.55 -10.81
CA VAL A 264 2.24 5.01 -10.86
C VAL A 264 2.22 5.62 -9.46
N ILE A 265 1.37 5.14 -8.56
CA ILE A 265 1.19 5.78 -7.24
C ILE A 265 2.26 5.30 -6.25
N ASN A 266 2.33 3.99 -5.97
CA ASN A 266 3.19 3.46 -4.92
C ASN A 266 4.69 3.73 -5.14
N PRO A 267 5.25 3.66 -6.37
CA PRO A 267 6.65 3.98 -6.58
C PRO A 267 6.98 5.43 -6.23
N VAL A 268 6.12 6.38 -6.59
CA VAL A 268 6.31 7.82 -6.30
C VAL A 268 6.25 8.07 -4.80
N VAL A 269 5.19 7.58 -4.13
CA VAL A 269 5.03 7.78 -2.68
C VAL A 269 6.16 7.09 -1.90
N ARG A 270 6.62 5.91 -2.33
CA ARG A 270 7.77 5.23 -1.74
C ARG A 270 9.05 6.03 -1.92
N ASP A 271 9.29 6.59 -3.11
CA ASP A 271 10.47 7.38 -3.42
C ASP A 271 10.50 8.66 -2.56
N ASP A 272 9.40 9.41 -2.51
CA ASP A 272 9.21 10.58 -1.64
C ASP A 272 9.48 10.23 -0.16
N ALA A 273 8.91 9.11 0.31
CA ALA A 273 9.06 8.67 1.69
C ALA A 273 10.50 8.27 2.04
N LEU A 274 11.19 7.55 1.15
CA LEU A 274 12.60 7.19 1.33
C LEU A 274 13.50 8.43 1.28
N TYR A 275 13.23 9.36 0.37
CA TYR A 275 13.96 10.62 0.30
C TYR A 275 13.76 11.45 1.57
N ASP A 276 12.54 11.55 2.06
CA ASP A 276 12.23 12.21 3.33
C ASP A 276 12.94 11.51 4.49
N LEU A 277 12.94 10.18 4.55
CA LEU A 277 13.62 9.43 5.61
C LEU A 277 15.12 9.73 5.64
N VAL A 278 15.79 9.65 4.48
CA VAL A 278 17.25 9.89 4.41
C VAL A 278 17.65 11.37 4.52
N THR A 279 16.67 12.29 4.56
CA THR A 279 16.95 13.74 4.62
C THR A 279 16.34 14.49 5.81
N LYS A 280 15.23 14.02 6.40
CA LYS A 280 14.55 14.63 7.56
C LYS A 280 15.07 14.13 8.90
N GLU A 281 15.49 12.87 9.02
CA GLU A 281 15.96 12.31 10.29
C GLU A 281 17.28 12.93 10.78
N THR A 282 17.95 13.74 9.96
CA THR A 282 19.18 14.44 10.31
C THR A 282 18.88 15.89 10.66
N SER A 283 18.32 16.12 11.86
CA SER A 283 18.40 17.42 12.54
C SER A 283 19.02 17.22 13.94
N PRO A 284 20.21 17.80 14.22
CA PRO A 284 20.96 18.73 13.38
C PRO A 284 21.50 18.07 12.08
N PRO A 285 21.82 18.87 11.04
CA PRO A 285 22.03 18.42 9.66
C PRO A 285 23.35 17.66 9.51
N SER A 286 23.40 16.45 10.03
CA SER A 286 24.43 15.49 9.72
C SER A 286 23.92 14.58 8.62
N LEU A 287 23.92 15.10 7.38
CA LEU A 287 23.69 14.32 6.16
C LEU A 287 24.68 13.16 6.14
N GLU A 288 24.29 12.00 6.68
CA GLU A 288 25.17 10.84 6.70
C GLU A 288 25.25 10.25 5.29
N PRO A 289 26.43 10.25 4.64
CA PRO A 289 26.60 9.79 3.27
C PRO A 289 26.09 8.36 3.03
N ARG A 290 26.10 7.52 4.06
CA ARG A 290 25.64 6.13 3.98
C ARG A 290 24.15 6.03 3.64
N PHE A 291 23.30 6.86 4.25
CA PHE A 291 21.87 6.86 3.95
C PHE A 291 21.59 7.41 2.55
N LEU A 292 22.28 8.48 2.16
CA LEU A 292 22.19 9.02 0.80
C LEU A 292 22.60 7.98 -0.24
N ARG A 293 23.68 7.22 0.00
CA ARG A 293 24.10 6.13 -0.88
C ARG A 293 23.14 4.95 -0.87
N ALA A 294 22.61 4.55 0.28
CA ALA A 294 21.60 3.50 0.36
C ALA A 294 20.38 3.83 -0.52
N TYR A 295 19.99 5.11 -0.57
CA TYR A 295 18.96 5.59 -1.48
C TYR A 295 19.38 5.45 -2.97
N LEU A 296 20.63 5.78 -3.33
CA LEU A 296 21.15 5.69 -4.71
C LEU A 296 21.33 4.26 -5.21
N VAL A 297 21.62 3.31 -4.31
CA VAL A 297 21.80 1.88 -4.63
C VAL A 297 20.51 1.27 -5.19
N ASP A 298 19.33 1.74 -4.77
CA ASP A 298 18.07 1.29 -5.35
C ASP A 298 17.78 2.03 -6.67
N SER A 299 17.90 1.32 -7.79
CA SER A 299 17.68 1.88 -9.13
C SER A 299 16.23 2.33 -9.39
N ARG A 300 15.28 1.92 -8.55
CA ARG A 300 13.88 2.33 -8.64
C ARG A 300 13.66 3.77 -8.14
N ASN A 301 14.58 4.28 -7.32
CA ASN A 301 14.52 5.64 -6.81
C ASN A 301 15.06 6.60 -7.87
N THR A 302 14.15 7.30 -8.52
CA THR A 302 14.46 8.12 -9.71
C THR A 302 14.11 9.59 -9.50
N LEU A 303 13.12 9.88 -8.65
CA LEU A 303 12.56 11.22 -8.50
C LEU A 303 13.55 12.19 -7.86
N HIS A 304 14.24 11.76 -6.80
CA HIS A 304 15.17 12.62 -6.04
C HIS A 304 16.64 12.28 -6.25
N ARG A 305 16.98 11.37 -7.18
CA ARG A 305 18.37 10.92 -7.41
C ARG A 305 19.35 12.08 -7.61
N LYS A 306 18.98 13.08 -8.41
CA LYS A 306 19.80 14.29 -8.63
C LYS A 306 20.00 15.11 -7.35
N GLN A 307 18.94 15.30 -6.55
CA GLN A 307 19.00 16.06 -5.31
C GLN A 307 19.89 15.35 -4.27
N VAL A 308 19.82 14.02 -4.21
CA VAL A 308 20.67 13.20 -3.35
C VAL A 308 22.13 13.26 -3.80
N LEU A 309 22.41 13.18 -5.10
CA LEU A 309 23.77 13.38 -5.64
C LEU A 309 24.33 14.78 -5.34
N GLU A 310 23.52 15.83 -5.47
CA GLU A 310 23.93 17.20 -5.11
C GLU A 310 24.24 17.33 -3.61
N LYS A 311 23.43 16.72 -2.75
CA LYS A 311 23.67 16.68 -1.29
C LYS A 311 24.95 15.90 -0.96
N LEU A 312 25.19 14.78 -1.64
CA LEU A 312 26.39 13.98 -1.47
C LEU A 312 27.63 14.76 -1.95
N ALA A 313 27.55 15.45 -3.10
CA ALA A 313 28.64 16.31 -3.58
C ALA A 313 29.00 17.42 -2.58
N ARG A 314 28.00 18.11 -2.01
CA ARG A 314 28.22 19.12 -0.96
C ARG A 314 28.93 18.57 0.27
N PHE A 315 28.73 17.29 0.60
CA PHE A 315 29.44 16.64 1.69
C PHE A 315 30.94 16.47 1.40
N TYR A 316 31.31 16.25 0.14
CA TYR A 316 32.71 16.11 -0.30
C TYR A 316 33.43 17.46 -0.48
N ASP A 317 32.70 18.55 -0.72
CA ASP A 317 33.28 19.88 -0.99
C ASP A 317 34.34 20.36 0.04
N PRO A 318 34.15 20.19 1.37
CA PRO A 318 35.17 20.59 2.34
C PRO A 318 36.47 19.80 2.20
N ALA A 319 36.39 18.49 1.96
CA ALA A 319 37.54 17.63 1.77
C ALA A 319 38.29 17.97 0.48
N ILE A 320 37.54 18.14 -0.63
CA ILE A 320 38.08 18.57 -1.94
C ILE A 320 38.80 19.92 -1.78
N THR A 321 38.15 20.90 -1.14
CA THR A 321 38.71 22.23 -0.90
C THR A 321 39.95 22.17 -0.02
N HIS A 322 39.95 21.33 1.02
CA HIS A 322 41.09 21.14 1.90
C HIS A 322 42.30 20.60 1.11
N VAL A 323 42.10 19.53 0.36
CA VAL A 323 43.13 18.91 -0.48
C VAL A 323 43.72 19.91 -1.47
N GLN A 324 42.87 20.64 -2.20
CA GLN A 324 43.32 21.63 -3.19
C GLN A 324 44.14 22.79 -2.59
N LYS A 325 43.87 23.16 -1.33
CA LYS A 325 44.55 24.27 -0.65
C LYS A 325 45.82 23.85 0.07
N ASN A 326 45.85 22.64 0.65
CA ASN A 326 46.87 22.25 1.63
C ASN A 326 47.85 21.19 1.13
N ALA A 327 47.57 20.51 0.01
CA ALA A 327 48.49 19.56 -0.58
C ALA A 327 49.84 20.23 -0.93
N ALA A 328 50.95 19.62 -0.50
CA ALA A 328 52.29 20.16 -0.76
C ALA A 328 52.68 20.05 -2.25
N ASP A 329 52.26 18.97 -2.93
CA ASP A 329 52.36 18.84 -4.38
C ASP A 329 51.02 19.21 -5.01
N ARG A 330 50.99 20.35 -5.71
CA ARG A 330 49.78 20.89 -6.37
C ARG A 330 49.18 19.91 -7.38
N ARG A 331 50.02 19.14 -8.09
CA ARG A 331 49.57 18.21 -9.13
C ARG A 331 48.94 16.97 -8.49
N LEU A 332 49.62 16.35 -7.53
CA LEU A 332 49.09 15.20 -6.81
C LEU A 332 47.85 15.57 -5.98
N GLY A 333 47.83 16.76 -5.35
CA GLY A 333 46.66 17.30 -4.68
C GLY A 333 45.46 17.47 -5.62
N GLN A 334 45.67 17.99 -6.83
CA GLN A 334 44.60 18.08 -7.82
C GLN A 334 44.06 16.69 -8.20
N GLY A 335 44.94 15.70 -8.42
CA GLY A 335 44.51 14.32 -8.72
C GLY A 335 43.70 13.69 -7.57
N MET A 336 44.10 13.93 -6.31
CA MET A 336 43.34 13.48 -5.13
C MET A 336 41.98 14.18 -5.03
N ALA A 337 41.91 15.48 -5.35
CA ALA A 337 40.66 16.21 -5.42
C ALA A 337 39.72 15.67 -6.51
N ASP A 338 40.25 15.31 -7.67
CA ASP A 338 39.49 14.72 -8.78
C ASP A 338 38.97 13.32 -8.42
N VAL A 339 39.77 12.51 -7.73
CA VAL A 339 39.34 11.23 -7.11
C VAL A 339 38.13 11.45 -6.19
N LEU A 340 38.25 12.36 -5.22
CA LEU A 340 37.16 12.65 -4.28
C LEU A 340 35.90 13.14 -4.99
N LYS A 341 36.06 13.95 -6.04
CA LYS A 341 34.95 14.40 -6.89
C LYS A 341 34.29 13.23 -7.62
N GLY A 342 35.06 12.29 -8.16
CA GLY A 342 34.53 11.06 -8.75
C GLY A 342 33.70 10.24 -7.75
N LEU A 343 34.23 10.03 -6.54
CA LEU A 343 33.55 9.29 -5.46
C LEU A 343 32.25 9.96 -4.97
N SER A 344 32.12 11.28 -5.15
CA SER A 344 30.89 11.99 -4.79
C SER A 344 29.69 11.61 -5.68
N THR A 345 29.96 11.00 -6.84
CA THR A 345 28.94 10.54 -7.80
C THR A 345 28.86 9.02 -7.94
N ALA A 346 29.81 8.28 -7.35
CA ALA A 346 29.85 6.84 -7.39
C ALA A 346 28.83 6.20 -6.42
N ASP A 347 28.27 5.05 -6.80
CA ASP A 347 27.34 4.29 -5.95
C ASP A 347 27.99 3.86 -4.62
N GLN A 348 29.31 3.61 -4.64
CA GLN A 348 30.12 3.29 -3.46
C GLN A 348 31.40 4.14 -3.41
N PRO A 349 31.86 4.57 -2.22
CA PRO A 349 33.07 5.39 -2.06
C PRO A 349 34.36 4.54 -2.09
N VAL A 350 34.44 3.56 -2.99
CA VAL A 350 35.53 2.58 -3.00
C VAL A 350 36.61 2.99 -3.99
N VAL A 351 37.85 2.94 -3.52
CA VAL A 351 39.06 3.22 -4.30
C VAL A 351 39.98 2.01 -4.23
N SER A 352 40.45 1.58 -5.40
CA SER A 352 41.43 0.50 -5.45
C SER A 352 42.83 1.05 -5.18
N LEU A 353 43.59 0.38 -4.32
CA LEU A 353 44.95 0.80 -3.92
C LEU A 353 45.98 -0.30 -4.20
N ARG A 354 46.84 -0.05 -5.17
CA ARG A 354 48.02 -0.86 -5.48
C ARG A 354 49.26 -0.21 -4.89
N VAL A 355 50.11 -1.02 -4.26
CA VAL A 355 51.41 -0.59 -3.76
C VAL A 355 52.44 -1.58 -4.26
N THR A 356 53.46 -1.08 -4.94
CA THR A 356 54.50 -1.90 -5.58
C THR A 356 55.90 -1.38 -5.27
N GLU A 357 56.75 -2.24 -4.73
CA GLU A 357 58.18 -1.99 -4.60
C GLU A 357 58.89 -2.43 -5.88
N THR A 358 59.25 -1.46 -6.71
CA THR A 358 59.87 -1.71 -8.03
C THR A 358 61.33 -2.12 -7.94
N ARG A 359 62.03 -1.72 -6.86
CA ARG A 359 63.42 -2.10 -6.59
C ARG A 359 63.63 -2.29 -5.09
N SER A 360 64.06 -3.49 -4.71
CA SER A 360 64.40 -3.86 -3.33
C SER A 360 65.92 -3.78 -3.09
N PRO A 361 66.38 -3.47 -1.86
CA PRO A 361 67.77 -3.62 -1.47
C PRO A 361 68.24 -5.07 -1.63
N ALA A 362 69.54 -5.24 -1.92
CA ALA A 362 70.16 -6.57 -1.93
C ALA A 362 69.95 -7.26 -0.57
N GLY A 363 69.55 -8.54 -0.59
CA GLY A 363 69.26 -9.30 0.64
C GLY A 363 67.86 -9.09 1.24
N LYS A 364 67.09 -8.09 0.78
CA LYS A 364 65.76 -7.73 1.35
C LYS A 364 64.57 -8.00 0.42
N ALA A 365 64.77 -8.76 -0.66
CA ALA A 365 63.69 -9.14 -1.57
C ALA A 365 62.60 -9.97 -0.88
N GLY A 366 62.95 -10.80 0.12
CA GLY A 366 62.00 -11.64 0.85
C GLY A 366 61.00 -10.87 1.72
N SER A 367 61.31 -9.64 2.13
CA SER A 367 60.40 -8.78 2.93
C SER A 367 59.63 -7.76 2.09
N LYS A 368 59.76 -7.79 0.75
CA LYS A 368 59.06 -6.91 -0.17
C LYS A 368 57.54 -6.89 0.04
N GLY A 369 56.89 -8.05 0.02
CA GLY A 369 55.44 -8.14 0.17
C GLY A 369 54.95 -7.64 1.54
N THR A 370 55.75 -7.83 2.59
CA THR A 370 55.45 -7.29 3.93
C THR A 370 55.49 -5.76 3.93
N ARG A 371 56.50 -5.15 3.29
CA ARG A 371 56.61 -3.69 3.17
C ARG A 371 55.50 -3.09 2.33
N GLU A 372 55.17 -3.71 1.19
CA GLU A 372 54.06 -3.27 0.33
C GLU A 372 52.72 -3.31 1.07
N ASN A 373 52.42 -4.41 1.77
CA ASN A 373 51.20 -4.53 2.56
C ASN A 373 51.17 -3.53 3.73
N ALA A 374 52.28 -3.37 4.45
CA ALA A 374 52.39 -2.42 5.54
C ALA A 374 52.17 -0.98 5.07
N LEU A 375 52.80 -0.58 3.94
CA LEU A 375 52.61 0.74 3.36
C LEU A 375 51.17 0.95 2.89
N ARG A 376 50.55 -0.06 2.28
CA ARG A 376 49.15 -0.01 1.85
C ARG A 376 48.20 0.28 3.01
N THR A 377 48.29 -0.51 4.09
CA THR A 377 47.48 -0.33 5.29
C THR A 377 47.75 1.03 5.93
N GLN A 378 49.02 1.38 6.16
CA GLN A 378 49.38 2.65 6.79
C GLN A 378 48.96 3.86 5.97
N PHE A 379 49.00 3.79 4.64
CA PHE A 379 48.55 4.86 3.76
C PHE A 379 47.04 5.05 3.88
N ALA A 380 46.25 3.96 3.77
CA ALA A 380 44.80 4.01 3.93
C ALA A 380 44.40 4.60 5.30
N ASP A 381 45.02 4.12 6.38
CA ASP A 381 44.80 4.63 7.73
C ASP A 381 45.25 6.09 7.88
N GLY A 382 46.35 6.46 7.22
CA GLY A 382 46.87 7.83 7.22
C GLY A 382 45.91 8.82 6.57
N VAL A 383 45.31 8.45 5.43
CA VAL A 383 44.28 9.26 4.76
C VAL A 383 43.08 9.46 5.68
N ASN A 384 42.58 8.37 6.25
CA ASN A 384 41.41 8.40 7.13
C ASN A 384 41.67 9.22 8.39
N THR A 385 42.84 9.08 9.00
CA THR A 385 43.26 9.83 10.18
C THR A 385 43.37 11.32 9.86
N THR A 386 43.94 11.67 8.70
CA THR A 386 44.15 13.07 8.29
C THR A 386 42.83 13.79 8.03
N PHE A 387 41.88 13.12 7.39
CA PHE A 387 40.53 13.63 7.22
C PHE A 387 39.77 13.70 8.55
N ALA A 388 39.85 12.66 9.38
CA ALA A 388 39.19 12.65 10.69
C ALA A 388 39.73 13.73 11.65
N ALA A 389 40.96 14.20 11.47
CA ALA A 389 41.52 15.29 12.25
C ALA A 389 40.92 16.68 11.91
N GLN A 390 40.23 16.81 10.77
CA GLN A 390 39.62 18.07 10.35
C GLN A 390 38.33 18.33 11.12
N SER A 391 37.94 19.61 11.24
CA SER A 391 36.68 19.99 11.90
C SER A 391 35.45 19.39 11.21
N TRP A 392 35.50 19.21 9.89
CA TRP A 392 34.45 18.58 9.08
C TRP A 392 34.55 17.05 9.03
N GLY A 393 35.64 16.45 9.54
CA GLY A 393 35.88 15.00 9.50
C GLY A 393 35.54 14.26 10.81
N GLN A 394 35.06 14.99 11.81
CA GLN A 394 34.65 14.40 13.09
C GLN A 394 33.44 13.48 12.89
N PRO A 395 33.31 12.38 13.68
CA PRO A 395 32.13 11.53 13.61
C PRO A 395 30.84 12.34 13.74
N ILE A 396 29.86 12.01 12.90
CA ILE A 396 28.52 12.58 12.98
C ILE A 396 27.93 12.26 14.36
N GLN A 397 27.53 13.31 15.10
CA GLN A 397 26.75 13.14 16.31
C GLN A 397 25.30 12.83 15.92
N LEU A 398 24.81 11.67 16.38
CA LEU A 398 23.42 11.28 16.18
C LEU A 398 22.49 12.16 17.04
N PRO A 399 21.29 12.50 16.54
CA PRO A 399 20.27 13.19 17.33
C PRO A 399 19.93 12.44 18.62
N ALA A 400 19.52 13.17 19.66
CA ALA A 400 19.09 12.58 20.92
C ALA A 400 17.94 11.59 20.70
N GLY A 401 18.10 10.35 21.18
CA GLY A 401 17.12 9.27 21.03
C GLY A 401 17.45 8.23 19.95
N PHE A 402 18.43 8.49 19.08
CA PHE A 402 18.92 7.48 18.15
C PHE A 402 20.01 6.60 18.80
N VAL A 403 19.77 5.30 18.86
CA VAL A 403 20.76 4.30 19.30
C VAL A 403 21.22 3.55 18.06
N ALA A 404 22.41 3.87 17.56
CA ALA A 404 23.03 3.03 16.54
C ALA A 404 23.46 1.71 17.17
N THR A 405 23.13 0.60 16.51
CA THR A 405 23.58 -0.75 16.90
C THR A 405 25.10 -0.90 16.79
N GLU A 406 25.73 -0.09 15.93
CA GLU A 406 27.18 -0.05 15.73
C GLU A 406 27.70 1.39 15.83
N THR A 407 28.90 1.57 16.36
CA THR A 407 29.57 2.88 16.37
C THR A 407 29.82 3.33 14.95
N LEU A 408 29.32 4.51 14.58
CA LEU A 408 29.51 5.06 13.23
C LEU A 408 31.01 5.25 12.95
N PRO A 409 31.49 4.81 11.76
CA PRO A 409 32.88 4.99 11.42
C PRO A 409 33.20 6.49 11.26
N PRO A 410 34.44 6.93 11.52
CA PRO A 410 34.87 8.31 11.27
C PRO A 410 34.59 8.73 9.82
N ILE A 411 34.31 10.02 9.57
CA ILE A 411 33.96 10.52 8.23
C ILE A 411 35.00 10.18 7.17
N GLY A 412 36.30 10.12 7.52
CA GLY A 412 37.36 9.69 6.60
C GLY A 412 37.03 8.36 5.92
N HIS A 413 36.61 7.36 6.70
CA HIS A 413 36.21 6.05 6.19
C HIS A 413 34.90 6.08 5.39
N GLN A 414 34.07 7.12 5.57
CA GLN A 414 32.84 7.31 4.82
C GLN A 414 33.07 8.05 3.49
N LEU A 415 34.17 8.82 3.40
CA LEU A 415 34.59 9.54 2.20
C LEU A 415 35.32 8.64 1.22
N ILE A 416 36.18 7.76 1.71
CA ILE A 416 36.99 6.89 0.89
C ILE A 416 37.25 5.57 1.62
N ALA A 417 36.96 4.46 0.95
CA ALA A 417 37.28 3.12 1.40
C ALA A 417 38.29 2.51 0.43
N PHE A 418 39.43 2.05 0.95
CA PHE A 418 40.45 1.43 0.14
C PHE A 418 40.25 -0.08 0.08
N VAL A 419 40.26 -0.63 -1.13
CA VAL A 419 40.24 -2.07 -1.37
C VAL A 419 41.46 -2.47 -2.19
N GLU A 420 41.89 -3.73 -2.03
CA GLU A 420 42.87 -4.29 -2.96
C GLU A 420 42.25 -4.33 -4.36
N PRO A 421 42.95 -3.86 -5.41
CA PRO A 421 42.43 -3.91 -6.77
C PRO A 421 42.12 -5.36 -7.13
N PRO A 422 40.86 -5.71 -7.47
CA PRO A 422 40.63 -6.94 -8.22
C PRO A 422 41.37 -6.84 -9.56
N ASP A 423 41.79 -7.97 -10.12
CA ASP A 423 42.57 -8.01 -11.37
C ASP A 423 41.87 -7.29 -12.55
N ASP A 424 40.56 -7.06 -12.44
CA ASP A 424 39.67 -6.42 -13.41
C ASP A 424 38.98 -5.12 -12.92
N ALA A 425 39.52 -4.45 -11.87
CA ALA A 425 38.88 -3.31 -11.25
C ALA A 425 38.47 -2.20 -12.24
N LYS A 426 37.22 -1.73 -12.16
CA LYS A 426 36.62 -0.69 -13.03
C LYS A 426 36.44 0.69 -12.37
N ALA A 427 36.80 0.85 -11.10
CA ALA A 427 36.61 2.10 -10.35
C ALA A 427 37.96 2.76 -9.95
N VAL A 428 37.89 4.07 -9.65
CA VAL A 428 38.94 4.96 -9.13
C VAL A 428 40.17 4.24 -8.54
N HIS A 429 41.37 4.55 -9.07
CA HIS A 429 42.59 3.76 -8.82
C HIS A 429 43.77 4.60 -8.32
N PHE A 430 44.47 4.08 -7.32
CA PHE A 430 45.74 4.57 -6.79
C PHE A 430 46.81 3.53 -7.04
N ASP A 431 47.86 3.90 -7.77
CA ASP A 431 49.06 3.08 -7.91
C ASP A 431 50.26 3.82 -7.29
N ILE A 432 50.80 3.24 -6.23
CA ILE A 432 51.97 3.75 -5.51
C ILE A 432 53.14 2.82 -5.78
N ALA A 433 54.04 3.25 -6.66
CA ALA A 433 55.24 2.50 -7.00
C ALA A 433 56.47 3.17 -6.36
N TYR A 434 57.20 2.47 -5.50
CA TYR A 434 58.42 3.02 -4.89
C TYR A 434 59.66 2.18 -5.21
N ALA A 435 60.82 2.82 -5.23
CA ALA A 435 62.13 2.21 -5.44
C ALA A 435 63.05 2.57 -4.27
N VAL A 436 63.78 1.59 -3.77
CA VAL A 436 64.83 1.80 -2.77
C VAL A 436 66.17 1.82 -3.48
N GLU A 437 66.79 2.99 -3.58
CA GLU A 437 68.04 3.22 -4.30
C GLU A 437 69.22 3.34 -3.34
N ASP A 438 70.33 2.66 -3.64
CA ASP A 438 71.56 2.77 -2.85
C ASP A 438 72.25 4.11 -3.17
N VAL A 439 72.60 4.87 -2.14
CA VAL A 439 73.23 6.20 -2.26
C VAL A 439 74.72 6.15 -1.94
N ALA A 440 75.13 5.28 -1.00
CA ALA A 440 76.49 4.89 -0.60
C ALA A 440 76.50 4.40 0.86
N ASN A 441 77.51 3.62 1.25
CA ASN A 441 77.78 3.23 2.64
C ASN A 441 76.61 2.51 3.35
N GLY A 442 75.85 1.69 2.60
CA GLY A 442 74.68 0.99 3.14
C GLY A 442 73.51 1.90 3.49
N GLN A 443 73.50 3.12 2.93
CA GLN A 443 72.39 4.05 3.04
C GLN A 443 71.55 4.06 1.77
N PHE A 444 70.24 4.10 1.97
CA PHE A 444 69.24 4.02 0.91
C PHE A 444 68.40 5.30 0.84
N GLN A 445 68.06 5.71 -0.37
CA GLN A 445 67.08 6.76 -0.66
C GLN A 445 65.85 6.13 -1.29
N VAL A 446 64.68 6.53 -0.82
CA VAL A 446 63.41 6.04 -1.38
C VAL A 446 62.87 7.07 -2.38
N VAL A 447 62.58 6.60 -3.59
CA VAL A 447 61.92 7.37 -4.65
C VAL A 447 60.52 6.81 -4.85
N VAL A 448 59.50 7.66 -4.77
CA VAL A 448 58.09 7.27 -4.87
C VAL A 448 57.48 7.88 -6.12
N ASN A 449 56.79 7.05 -6.90
CA ASN A 449 55.95 7.44 -8.02
C ASN A 449 54.50 7.13 -7.64
N VAL A 450 53.63 8.11 -7.82
CA VAL A 450 52.19 7.97 -7.55
C VAL A 450 51.46 8.21 -8.85
N THR A 451 50.51 7.35 -9.17
CA THR A 451 49.58 7.51 -10.29
C THR A 451 48.15 7.45 -9.77
N LEU A 452 47.37 8.47 -10.10
CA LEU A 452 45.98 8.64 -9.68
C LEU A 452 45.07 8.63 -10.89
N ARG A 453 43.99 7.86 -10.82
CA ARG A 453 42.94 7.82 -11.84
C ARG A 453 41.59 8.06 -11.19
N ALA A 454 40.96 9.20 -11.50
CA ALA A 454 39.64 9.58 -10.98
C ALA A 454 38.50 8.78 -11.62
N ASN A 455 38.71 8.26 -12.83
CA ASN A 455 37.81 7.34 -13.53
C ASN A 455 38.68 6.38 -14.36
N ILE A 456 38.41 5.07 -14.32
CA ILE A 456 39.18 4.09 -15.10
C ILE A 456 38.88 4.16 -16.60
N GLU A 457 37.68 4.62 -16.98
CA GLU A 457 37.32 4.84 -18.38
C GLU A 457 37.94 6.13 -18.94
N ASP A 458 38.40 7.03 -18.08
CA ASP A 458 39.07 8.26 -18.49
C ASP A 458 40.60 8.01 -18.54
N PRO A 459 41.25 8.17 -19.69
CA PRO A 459 42.71 8.05 -19.80
C PRO A 459 43.47 9.18 -19.09
N ALA A 460 42.79 10.17 -18.50
CA ALA A 460 43.43 11.23 -17.74
C ALA A 460 44.06 10.71 -16.44
N GLU A 461 45.37 10.44 -16.50
CA GLU A 461 46.17 10.02 -15.36
C GLU A 461 46.96 11.20 -14.78
N VAL A 462 46.87 11.38 -13.46
CA VAL A 462 47.72 12.34 -12.75
C VAL A 462 48.85 11.56 -12.08
N SER A 463 50.08 11.75 -12.57
CA SER A 463 51.27 11.16 -11.99
C SER A 463 52.21 12.19 -11.38
N GLY A 464 52.90 11.79 -10.32
CA GLY A 464 53.91 12.60 -9.64
C GLY A 464 55.03 11.73 -9.07
N GLN A 465 56.22 12.31 -8.94
CA GLN A 465 57.38 11.64 -8.39
C GLN A 465 58.05 12.53 -7.34
N PHE A 466 58.43 11.95 -6.21
CA PHE A 466 59.19 12.65 -5.18
C PHE A 466 60.15 11.71 -4.44
N LYS A 467 61.12 12.31 -3.76
CA LYS A 467 62.12 11.61 -2.95
C LYS A 467 61.80 11.79 -1.47
N ILE A 468 61.88 10.71 -0.70
CA ILE A 468 61.71 10.80 0.76
C ILE A 468 62.93 11.48 1.36
N SER A 469 62.69 12.45 2.25
CA SER A 469 63.76 13.21 2.88
C SER A 469 64.58 12.34 3.87
N GLY A 470 65.90 12.39 3.72
CA GLY A 470 66.86 11.63 4.51
C GLY A 470 67.37 10.38 3.79
N ALA A 471 68.29 9.69 4.44
CA ALA A 471 68.82 8.40 4.01
C ALA A 471 68.53 7.38 5.11
N PHE A 472 68.20 6.15 4.71
CA PHE A 472 67.78 5.07 5.60
C PHE A 472 68.86 4.00 5.62
N ASN A 473 69.18 3.46 6.79
CA ASN A 473 69.91 2.20 6.83
C ASN A 473 68.97 1.00 6.59
N GLU A 474 69.53 -0.18 6.38
CA GLU A 474 68.77 -1.40 6.07
C GLU A 474 67.73 -1.76 7.14
N ALA A 475 68.00 -1.50 8.42
CA ALA A 475 67.10 -1.82 9.53
C ALA A 475 65.90 -0.85 9.60
N GLU A 476 66.08 0.39 9.16
CA GLU A 476 65.04 1.41 9.17
C GLU A 476 63.99 1.24 8.06
N LEU A 477 64.35 0.58 6.95
CA LEU A 477 63.47 0.44 5.78
C LEU A 477 62.15 -0.29 6.08
N ASP A 478 62.18 -1.31 6.92
CA ASP A 478 61.00 -2.14 7.21
C ASP A 478 60.02 -1.46 8.20
N GLY A 479 60.43 -0.38 8.88
CA GLY A 479 59.61 0.34 9.86
C GLY A 479 59.55 1.85 9.62
N THR A 480 60.59 2.57 10.02
CA THR A 480 60.68 4.03 9.91
C THR A 480 60.58 4.51 8.46
N GLY A 481 61.14 3.78 7.51
CA GLY A 481 61.05 4.07 6.08
C GLY A 481 59.61 4.10 5.59
N ILE A 482 58.83 3.06 5.90
CA ILE A 482 57.39 2.97 5.54
C ILE A 482 56.59 4.14 6.15
N ILE A 483 56.83 4.45 7.42
CA ILE A 483 56.16 5.56 8.10
C ILE A 483 56.47 6.89 7.40
N ARG A 484 57.73 7.14 7.03
CA ARG A 484 58.12 8.36 6.31
C ARG A 484 57.57 8.43 4.89
N ILE A 485 57.52 7.30 4.18
CA ILE A 485 56.88 7.22 2.86
C ILE A 485 55.41 7.62 2.98
N LYS A 486 54.70 7.03 3.96
CA LYS A 486 53.29 7.35 4.26
C LYS A 486 53.11 8.83 4.61
N ASP A 487 53.92 9.39 5.53
CA ASP A 487 53.79 10.80 5.93
C ASP A 487 53.99 11.77 4.76
N GLU A 488 55.00 11.53 3.92
CA GLU A 488 55.28 12.37 2.76
C GLU A 488 54.21 12.20 1.66
N LEU A 489 53.68 10.99 1.46
CA LEU A 489 52.53 10.73 0.59
C LEU A 489 51.31 11.54 1.04
N ILE A 490 50.93 11.46 2.32
CA ILE A 490 49.80 12.19 2.89
C ILE A 490 50.01 13.71 2.74
N ARG A 491 51.22 14.19 3.05
CA ARG A 491 51.58 15.61 2.90
C ARG A 491 51.45 16.09 1.45
N ASN A 492 51.92 15.31 0.49
CA ASN A 492 51.88 15.67 -0.93
C ASN A 492 50.48 15.56 -1.54
N LEU A 493 49.68 14.58 -1.11
CA LEU A 493 48.33 14.33 -1.67
C LEU A 493 47.23 15.13 -0.99
N ILE A 494 47.30 15.33 0.32
CA ILE A 494 46.21 15.91 1.13
C ILE A 494 46.66 17.20 1.80
N GLY A 495 47.90 17.21 2.29
CA GLY A 495 48.46 18.27 3.12
C GLY A 495 48.77 17.76 4.54
N THR A 496 49.47 18.57 5.32
CA THR A 496 49.67 18.27 6.74
C THR A 496 48.32 18.26 7.47
N PRO A 497 48.09 17.32 8.42
CA PRO A 497 46.96 17.44 9.32
C PRO A 497 47.02 18.84 9.91
N GLY A 498 45.93 19.61 9.79
CA GLY A 498 45.90 20.93 10.39
C GLY A 498 46.24 20.72 11.86
N PHE A 499 47.30 21.35 12.36
CA PHE A 499 47.38 21.56 13.80
C PHE A 499 46.06 22.24 14.11
N VAL A 500 45.15 21.53 14.79
CA VAL A 500 43.94 22.12 15.33
C VAL A 500 44.50 23.13 16.31
N GLY A 501 44.74 24.35 15.83
CA GLY A 501 45.10 25.47 16.66
C GLY A 501 43.99 25.48 17.68
N VAL A 502 44.31 25.13 18.92
CA VAL A 502 43.42 25.30 20.06
C VAL A 502 42.84 26.69 19.83
N PRO A 503 41.53 26.82 19.56
CA PRO A 503 40.95 28.11 19.24
C PRO A 503 41.40 29.01 20.37
N GLY A 504 42.07 30.12 20.03
CA GLY A 504 42.71 31.02 20.98
C GLY A 504 41.70 31.57 21.97
N GLY A 505 41.30 30.76 22.94
CA GLY A 505 40.89 31.20 24.24
C GLY A 505 42.14 31.77 24.84
N GLY A 506 42.34 33.08 24.64
CA GLY A 506 43.14 33.84 25.58
C GLY A 506 42.65 33.43 26.96
N LEU A 507 43.56 32.85 27.75
CA LEU A 507 43.36 32.71 29.17
C LEU A 507 42.99 34.11 29.68
N VAL A 508 41.70 34.36 29.88
CA VAL A 508 41.24 35.42 30.76
C VAL A 508 41.71 34.96 32.13
N VAL A 509 42.89 35.43 32.51
CA VAL A 509 43.37 35.36 33.89
C VAL A 509 42.28 36.03 34.73
N PRO A 510 41.61 35.32 35.65
CA PRO A 510 40.67 35.96 36.53
C PRO A 510 41.45 37.01 37.33
N GLN A 511 41.07 38.29 37.20
CA GLN A 511 41.61 39.31 38.09
C GLN A 511 41.27 38.90 39.53
N PRO A 512 42.25 38.94 40.46
CA PRO A 512 41.96 38.73 41.86
C PRO A 512 41.08 39.88 42.34
N VAL A 513 39.83 39.57 42.70
CA VAL A 513 39.02 40.45 43.53
C VAL A 513 39.63 40.39 44.92
N LEU A 514 40.31 41.47 45.32
CA LEU A 514 40.72 41.70 46.70
C LEU A 514 39.46 42.03 47.54
N PRO A 515 39.46 41.64 48.84
CA PRO A 515 38.36 41.89 49.76
C PRO A 515 38.13 43.38 50.05
#